data_AF-A0A3N5W583-F1
#
_entry.id   AF-A0A3N5W583-F1
#
_cell.length_a   1.000
_cell.length_b   1.000
_cell.length_c   1.000
_cell.angle_alpha   90.00
_cell.angle_beta   90.00
_cell.angle_gamma   90.00
#
_symmetry.space_group_name_H-M   'P 1'
#
loop_
_entity.id
_entity.type
_entity.pdbx_description
1 polymer ?
#
loop_
_entity_poly.entity_id
_entity_poly.type
_entity_poly.pdbx_seq_one_letter_code
_entity_poly.pdbx_strand_id
1 'polypeptide(L)'
;MRRALHPGGGLDERENFLPLPRGRDSANRSASDSPLAALVAAAKGAHYPNRLLRPSRSPELRGSVALRSGRDRGGPFPPPGRCGAEGGDGERRAGFGRRPRSVPSGRELGHRRGVDSSIGLPLALSRGGGSRNRAMPAKNESFPTREEVREVIDLVSREAARYLESLDDRPARSGRAEAALQPFKEPMPEVGSGAVQALRLLIANGLDAAVATAGPRCFHFVIGGTTPAALGADWLASALDQMAYAWVSSPLATRLEEISLEWLQELFGIPRSWQGVMTTGATMANFTCLAAARQWYGDRLGSDVAENGLMSLPGMCVYSSGLIHPSDVKALGMLGMGRSSLTRCSAGEAGEFDLAALEASLKLRKGEPSIILAVAGEPNAGMFDPIAALADLAAEH
;
A
#
# COMPACT_ATOMS: atom_id res chain seq x y z
N MET A 1 -79.33 20.21 -2.09
CA MET A 1 -80.76 20.01 -2.44
C MET A 1 -80.92 18.59 -2.97
N ARG A 2 -81.81 17.74 -2.39
CA ARG A 2 -82.17 16.34 -2.79
C ARG A 2 -80.98 15.38 -3.05
N ARG A 3 -80.67 14.31 -2.28
CA ARG A 3 -81.36 13.46 -1.28
C ARG A 3 -82.46 12.53 -1.84
N ALA A 4 -82.13 11.22 -1.94
CA ALA A 4 -82.94 9.98 -2.00
C ALA A 4 -82.28 8.96 -2.95
N LEU A 5 -82.23 7.62 -2.76
CA LEU A 5 -82.55 6.72 -1.63
C LEU A 5 -81.80 5.36 -1.86
N HIS A 6 -81.37 4.67 -0.80
CA HIS A 6 -81.00 3.23 -0.76
C HIS A 6 -82.27 2.35 -0.65
N PRO A 7 -82.29 0.97 -0.71
CA PRO A 7 -81.30 -0.05 -0.26
C PRO A 7 -81.15 -1.28 -1.22
N GLY A 8 -80.52 -2.44 -0.93
CA GLY A 8 -79.66 -2.95 0.17
C GLY A 8 -79.59 -4.50 0.18
N GLY A 9 -78.65 -5.09 0.94
CA GLY A 9 -78.44 -6.56 1.12
C GLY A 9 -77.54 -7.25 0.07
N GLY A 10 -76.77 -8.31 0.36
CA GLY A 10 -76.50 -8.99 1.64
C GLY A 10 -75.45 -10.12 1.51
N LEU A 11 -74.77 -10.40 2.63
CA LEU A 11 -73.82 -11.47 3.02
C LEU A 11 -73.53 -12.70 2.11
N ASP A 12 -72.23 -12.88 1.82
CA ASP A 12 -71.34 -14.05 2.12
C ASP A 12 -71.48 -15.47 1.48
N GLU A 13 -70.34 -16.17 1.51
CA GLU A 13 -70.04 -17.62 1.34
C GLU A 13 -69.69 -18.24 -0.05
N ARG A 14 -68.36 -18.46 -0.22
CA ARG A 14 -67.64 -19.72 -0.58
C ARG A 14 -67.65 -20.37 -2.00
N GLU A 15 -66.44 -20.86 -2.32
CA GLU A 15 -66.04 -22.02 -3.17
C GLU A 15 -66.25 -22.01 -4.70
N ASN A 16 -65.12 -21.99 -5.46
CA ASN A 16 -64.67 -23.21 -6.16
C ASN A 16 -63.23 -23.20 -6.74
N PHE A 17 -62.76 -24.41 -7.12
CA PHE A 17 -61.40 -24.82 -7.51
C PHE A 17 -61.34 -25.31 -9.00
N LEU A 18 -60.19 -25.51 -9.68
CA LEU A 18 -58.78 -25.50 -9.22
C LEU A 18 -57.75 -24.71 -10.12
N PRO A 19 -57.08 -25.25 -11.18
CA PRO A 19 -55.62 -24.96 -11.27
C PRO A 19 -55.05 -24.44 -12.61
N LEU A 20 -53.92 -23.74 -12.49
CA LEU A 20 -52.90 -23.60 -13.53
C LEU A 20 -51.78 -24.67 -13.37
N PRO A 21 -51.15 -25.13 -14.46
CA PRO A 21 -50.26 -26.30 -14.43
C PRO A 21 -48.87 -26.02 -13.83
N ARG A 22 -48.33 -27.01 -13.12
CA ARG A 22 -46.92 -27.03 -12.68
C ARG A 22 -46.05 -27.70 -13.73
N GLY A 23 -45.06 -26.98 -14.27
CA GLY A 23 -43.87 -27.55 -14.88
C GLY A 23 -42.68 -27.37 -13.94
N ARG A 24 -42.00 -28.46 -13.57
CA ARG A 24 -40.65 -28.39 -12.99
C ARG A 24 -39.66 -28.25 -14.15
N ASP A 25 -38.68 -27.37 -13.99
CA ASP A 25 -37.24 -27.63 -14.21
C ASP A 25 -36.49 -26.31 -14.46
N SER A 26 -35.83 -25.81 -13.41
CA SER A 26 -34.59 -25.04 -13.57
C SER A 26 -33.67 -25.40 -12.41
N ALA A 27 -32.47 -25.86 -12.76
CA ALA A 27 -31.60 -26.55 -11.83
C ALA A 27 -30.95 -25.60 -10.81
N ASN A 28 -30.82 -26.13 -9.60
CA ASN A 28 -29.74 -25.92 -8.67
C ASN A 28 -28.40 -25.59 -9.38
N ARG A 29 -28.07 -24.32 -9.58
CA ARG A 29 -26.71 -23.91 -9.94
C ARG A 29 -25.86 -23.92 -8.68
N SER A 30 -24.94 -24.86 -8.63
CA SER A 30 -23.97 -25.00 -7.55
C SER A 30 -23.12 -23.73 -7.42
N ALA A 31 -22.56 -23.51 -6.22
CA ALA A 31 -21.63 -22.41 -5.94
C ALA A 31 -20.29 -22.47 -6.74
N SER A 32 -20.18 -23.40 -7.70
CA SER A 32 -19.11 -23.54 -8.69
C SER A 32 -19.12 -22.46 -9.77
N ASP A 33 -20.28 -21.86 -10.06
CA ASP A 33 -20.48 -21.07 -11.28
C ASP A 33 -20.27 -19.56 -11.07
N SER A 34 -19.78 -19.13 -9.90
CA SER A 34 -19.47 -17.72 -9.67
C SER A 34 -18.16 -17.32 -10.38
N PRO A 35 -18.04 -16.07 -10.89
CA PRO A 35 -16.76 -15.56 -11.40
C PRO A 35 -15.63 -15.63 -10.37
N LEU A 36 -15.97 -15.56 -9.07
CA LEU A 36 -15.03 -15.75 -7.97
C LEU A 36 -14.53 -17.20 -7.88
N ALA A 37 -15.41 -18.18 -8.09
CA ALA A 37 -15.05 -19.60 -8.15
C ALA A 37 -14.19 -19.91 -9.39
N ALA A 38 -14.45 -19.26 -10.54
CA ALA A 38 -13.58 -19.34 -11.71
C ALA A 38 -12.20 -18.73 -11.47
N LEU A 39 -12.12 -17.58 -10.78
CA LEU A 39 -10.85 -16.95 -10.40
C LEU A 39 -10.06 -17.82 -9.40
N VAL A 40 -10.74 -18.39 -8.40
CA VAL A 40 -10.17 -19.33 -7.43
C VAL A 40 -9.76 -20.64 -8.10
N ALA A 41 -10.49 -21.11 -9.12
CA ALA A 41 -10.11 -22.29 -9.91
C ALA A 41 -8.91 -22.01 -10.82
N ALA A 42 -8.79 -20.82 -11.40
CA ALA A 42 -7.60 -20.40 -12.15
C ALA A 42 -6.36 -20.30 -11.23
N ALA A 43 -6.52 -19.72 -10.03
CA ALA A 43 -5.46 -19.66 -9.02
C ALA A 43 -5.04 -21.06 -8.53
N LYS A 44 -6.00 -21.97 -8.30
CA LYS A 44 -5.73 -23.37 -7.91
C LYS A 44 -5.21 -24.24 -9.07
N GLY A 45 -5.54 -23.89 -10.31
CA GLY A 45 -5.09 -24.55 -11.53
C GLY A 45 -3.62 -24.26 -11.87
N ALA A 46 -3.05 -23.19 -11.33
CA ALA A 46 -1.62 -22.89 -11.36
C ALA A 46 -0.84 -23.81 -10.41
N HIS A 47 -0.87 -25.12 -10.68
CA HIS A 47 -0.16 -26.15 -9.92
C HIS A 47 1.36 -26.05 -10.14
N TYR A 48 2.02 -25.15 -9.43
CA TYR A 48 3.47 -25.19 -9.25
C TYR A 48 3.84 -26.32 -8.30
N PRO A 49 4.76 -27.25 -8.68
CA PRO A 49 5.21 -28.31 -7.79
C PRO A 49 6.07 -27.73 -6.66
N ASN A 50 5.43 -27.48 -5.52
CA ASN A 50 6.03 -26.81 -4.36
C ASN A 50 7.06 -27.72 -3.66
N ARG A 51 8.31 -27.75 -4.18
CA ARG A 51 9.36 -28.67 -3.77
C ARG A 51 10.11 -28.21 -2.51
N LEU A 52 9.40 -28.22 -1.39
CA LEU A 52 9.93 -28.31 -0.02
C LEU A 52 11.13 -27.39 0.33
N LEU A 53 10.82 -26.15 0.72
CA LEU A 53 11.69 -25.39 1.63
C LEU A 53 11.75 -26.09 3.00
N ARG A 54 12.68 -27.04 3.17
CA ARG A 54 13.04 -27.57 4.50
C ARG A 54 14.03 -26.61 5.17
N PRO A 55 13.79 -26.13 6.39
CA PRO A 55 14.79 -25.36 7.12
C PRO A 55 15.97 -26.28 7.48
N SER A 56 17.15 -25.97 6.94
CA SER A 56 18.41 -26.61 7.34
C SER A 56 18.77 -26.17 8.76
N ARG A 57 18.99 -27.15 9.65
CA ARG A 57 19.48 -26.87 11.01
C ARG A 57 20.96 -26.48 10.93
N SER A 58 21.29 -25.23 11.28
CA SER A 58 22.67 -24.85 11.59
C SER A 58 23.11 -25.50 12.92
N PRO A 59 24.36 -25.99 13.05
CA PRO A 59 24.84 -26.54 14.32
C PRO A 59 25.14 -25.45 15.34
N GLU A 60 24.89 -25.72 16.62
CA GLU A 60 25.43 -24.91 17.71
C GLU A 60 26.97 -24.99 17.72
N LEU A 61 27.65 -23.83 17.77
CA LEU A 61 29.07 -23.74 18.09
C LEU A 61 29.27 -22.91 19.36
N ARG A 62 29.35 -23.61 20.50
CA ARG A 62 29.94 -23.05 21.73
C ARG A 62 31.46 -23.04 21.56
N GLY A 63 32.07 -21.87 21.59
CA GLY A 63 33.53 -21.69 21.54
C GLY A 63 33.95 -20.38 22.19
N SER A 64 34.48 -20.46 23.40
CA SER A 64 35.00 -19.32 24.19
C SER A 64 36.51 -19.12 23.99
N VAL A 65 37.05 -18.00 24.51
CA VAL A 65 38.50 -17.69 24.67
C VAL A 65 39.20 -17.22 23.37
N ALA A 66 40.02 -16.15 23.29
CA ALA A 66 40.37 -15.08 24.24
C ALA A 66 40.84 -13.79 23.52
N LEU A 67 40.84 -12.69 24.25
CA LEU A 67 41.55 -11.44 23.90
C LEU A 67 43.07 -11.66 23.86
N ARG A 68 43.74 -11.20 22.80
CA ARG A 68 45.15 -10.77 22.85
C ARG A 68 45.36 -9.47 22.07
N SER A 69 46.04 -8.54 22.72
CA SER A 69 46.49 -7.26 22.19
C SER A 69 47.76 -7.42 21.35
N GLY A 70 47.85 -6.72 20.22
CA GLY A 70 49.09 -6.54 19.46
C GLY A 70 49.03 -5.27 18.62
N ARG A 71 49.89 -4.29 18.94
CA ARG A 71 50.18 -3.15 18.06
C ARG A 71 51.26 -3.59 17.07
N ASP A 72 51.17 -3.20 15.79
CA ASP A 72 52.21 -2.33 15.22
C ASP A 72 51.75 -1.61 13.94
N ARG A 73 52.65 -0.82 13.34
CA ARG A 73 52.36 0.38 12.54
C ARG A 73 52.48 0.18 11.02
N GLY A 74 51.81 1.05 10.26
CA GLY A 74 52.51 1.86 9.25
C GLY A 74 52.04 1.80 7.78
N GLY A 75 51.81 2.98 7.19
CA GLY A 75 51.89 3.20 5.72
C GLY A 75 50.55 3.39 4.98
N PRO A 76 50.29 4.55 4.34
CA PRO A 76 49.06 4.79 3.59
C PRO A 76 49.17 4.45 2.10
N PHE A 77 48.08 3.97 1.50
CA PHE A 77 47.90 3.86 0.04
C PHE A 77 47.22 5.12 -0.54
N PRO A 78 47.56 5.55 -1.77
CA PRO A 78 46.98 6.75 -2.41
C PRO A 78 45.62 6.46 -3.11
N PRO A 79 44.79 7.50 -3.36
CA PRO A 79 43.53 7.36 -4.10
C PRO A 79 43.76 7.24 -5.62
N PRO A 80 42.82 6.61 -6.37
CA PRO A 80 42.92 6.47 -7.82
C PRO A 80 42.72 7.80 -8.56
N GLY A 81 43.48 8.00 -9.63
CA GLY A 81 43.47 9.22 -10.43
C GLY A 81 42.29 9.31 -11.40
N ARG A 82 41.93 10.55 -11.77
CA ARG A 82 41.03 10.82 -12.91
C ARG A 82 41.83 10.85 -14.21
N CYS A 83 41.39 10.12 -15.23
CA CYS A 83 41.79 10.41 -16.60
C CYS A 83 41.13 11.70 -17.08
N GLY A 84 41.90 12.55 -17.77
CA GLY A 84 41.38 13.68 -18.52
C GLY A 84 41.47 13.40 -20.03
N ALA A 85 40.53 13.96 -20.78
CA ALA A 85 40.64 14.19 -22.22
C ALA A 85 39.98 15.54 -22.55
N GLU A 86 40.53 16.22 -23.53
CA GLU A 86 40.24 17.59 -23.95
C GLU A 86 38.93 17.64 -24.79
N GLY A 87 38.27 18.78 -25.07
CA GLY A 87 38.50 20.19 -24.74
C GLY A 87 37.38 21.06 -25.36
N GLY A 88 37.34 22.37 -25.09
CA GLY A 88 36.36 23.29 -25.69
C GLY A 88 36.08 24.54 -24.86
N ASP A 89 36.41 25.72 -25.39
CA ASP A 89 36.46 27.01 -24.68
C ASP A 89 35.11 27.64 -24.30
N GLY A 90 35.14 28.54 -23.30
CA GLY A 90 34.01 29.41 -22.95
C GLY A 90 34.23 30.26 -21.70
N GLU A 91 34.75 31.47 -21.86
CA GLU A 91 35.10 32.41 -20.76
C GLU A 91 33.94 32.78 -19.82
N ARG A 92 34.24 32.96 -18.52
CA ARG A 92 34.18 34.29 -17.82
C ARG A 92 34.74 34.25 -16.39
N ARG A 93 35.13 35.45 -15.91
CA ARG A 93 35.93 35.69 -14.69
C ARG A 93 35.10 36.04 -13.46
N ALA A 94 35.66 35.72 -12.27
CA ALA A 94 35.55 36.34 -10.93
C ALA A 94 35.33 35.27 -9.83
N GLY A 95 35.95 35.31 -8.65
CA GLY A 95 37.02 36.18 -8.13
C GLY A 95 37.05 36.12 -6.59
N PHE A 96 38.25 35.95 -5.99
CA PHE A 96 38.51 35.89 -4.52
C PHE A 96 37.85 34.70 -3.75
N GLY A 97 38.37 34.20 -2.63
CA GLY A 97 39.67 34.47 -1.99
C GLY A 97 39.77 34.02 -0.51
N ARG A 98 40.55 32.95 -0.25
CA ARG A 98 41.28 32.61 1.00
C ARG A 98 40.55 32.10 2.28
N ARG A 99 40.80 30.79 2.52
CA ARG A 99 41.29 30.11 3.75
C ARG A 99 40.39 29.91 5.00
N PRO A 100 40.51 28.76 5.70
CA PRO A 100 39.73 28.40 6.89
C PRO A 100 40.35 28.88 8.21
N ARG A 101 39.55 28.87 9.28
CA ARG A 101 40.01 29.04 10.68
C ARG A 101 40.03 27.71 11.42
N SER A 102 41.09 27.49 12.19
CA SER A 102 41.23 26.43 13.20
C SER A 102 40.74 26.90 14.58
N VAL A 103 40.25 25.96 15.40
CA VAL A 103 39.94 26.14 16.83
C VAL A 103 40.38 24.85 17.56
N PRO A 104 40.95 24.90 18.79
CA PRO A 104 41.84 23.84 19.28
C PRO A 104 41.19 22.80 20.21
N SER A 105 42.03 21.83 20.59
CA SER A 105 41.79 20.66 21.43
C SER A 105 41.50 20.90 22.92
N GLY A 106 40.73 20.00 23.52
CA GLY A 106 41.17 19.33 24.77
C GLY A 106 40.17 19.24 25.93
N ARG A 107 39.68 18.03 26.22
CA ARG A 107 39.99 17.25 27.45
C ARG A 107 39.17 15.95 27.52
N GLU A 108 39.80 14.91 28.05
CA GLU A 108 39.17 13.61 28.36
C GLU A 108 38.37 13.68 29.68
N LEU A 109 37.39 12.77 29.86
CA LEU A 109 37.24 11.90 31.05
C LEU A 109 35.96 11.03 30.98
N GLY A 110 36.05 9.78 31.44
CA GLY A 110 35.01 9.25 32.35
C GLY A 110 33.81 8.44 31.82
N HIS A 111 34.05 7.30 31.15
CA HIS A 111 33.46 5.99 31.48
C HIS A 111 32.06 5.87 32.19
N ARG A 112 31.05 5.28 31.49
CA ARG A 112 30.24 4.07 31.87
C ARG A 112 28.70 4.15 31.61
N ARG A 113 28.24 3.18 30.79
CA ARG A 113 27.03 2.33 30.86
C ARG A 113 25.64 2.93 31.16
N GLY A 114 24.70 2.54 30.29
CA GLY A 114 23.35 2.12 30.68
C GLY A 114 22.25 3.15 30.47
N VAL A 115 21.63 3.11 29.29
CA VAL A 115 20.32 3.76 29.07
C VAL A 115 19.25 2.67 29.18
N ASP A 116 18.49 2.74 30.27
CA ASP A 116 17.22 2.05 30.43
C ASP A 116 16.16 3.17 30.51
N SER A 117 15.32 3.32 29.47
CA SER A 117 14.49 4.50 29.25
C SER A 117 13.00 4.20 29.40
N SER A 118 12.60 3.80 30.61
CA SER A 118 11.21 3.89 31.07
C SER A 118 10.88 5.34 31.48
N ILE A 119 10.44 6.16 30.52
CA ILE A 119 10.06 7.55 30.80
C ILE A 119 8.66 7.60 31.42
N GLY A 120 8.60 7.61 32.75
CA GLY A 120 7.43 8.04 33.51
C GLY A 120 7.41 9.57 33.68
N LEU A 121 6.31 10.24 33.31
CA LEU A 121 6.11 11.66 33.60
C LEU A 121 5.68 11.90 35.06
N PRO A 122 6.31 12.82 35.80
CA PRO A 122 5.80 13.26 37.10
C PRO A 122 4.78 14.40 36.95
N LEU A 123 3.57 14.19 37.50
CA LEU A 123 2.56 15.24 37.67
C LEU A 123 2.93 16.18 38.83
N ALA A 124 3.22 17.45 38.52
CA ALA A 124 3.40 18.51 39.51
C ALA A 124 2.11 19.33 39.68
N LEU A 125 1.41 19.15 40.81
CA LEU A 125 0.26 19.96 41.18
C LEU A 125 0.72 21.28 41.82
N SER A 126 0.45 22.41 41.15
CA SER A 126 0.57 23.74 41.73
C SER A 126 -0.82 24.31 42.07
N ARG A 127 -1.01 24.79 43.30
CA ARG A 127 -2.22 25.49 43.75
C ARG A 127 -1.99 26.99 43.68
N GLY A 128 -2.88 27.73 43.01
CA GLY A 128 -2.88 29.20 43.12
C GLY A 128 -3.99 29.91 42.36
N GLY A 129 -4.62 30.89 43.04
CA GLY A 129 -5.27 32.04 42.41
C GLY A 129 -6.66 31.83 41.83
N GLY A 130 -7.70 32.23 42.57
CA GLY A 130 -9.06 32.31 42.03
C GLY A 130 -9.20 33.43 40.99
N SER A 131 -9.38 33.06 39.72
CA SER A 131 -9.97 33.94 38.71
C SER A 131 -11.46 33.62 38.59
N ARG A 132 -12.31 34.65 38.48
CA ARG A 132 -13.74 34.44 38.26
C ARG A 132 -13.91 33.81 36.87
N ASN A 133 -14.43 32.59 36.81
CA ASN A 133 -14.81 31.94 35.56
C ASN A 133 -15.87 32.80 34.83
N ARG A 134 -15.40 33.70 33.98
CA ARG A 134 -16.21 34.27 32.91
C ARG A 134 -16.46 33.10 31.98
N ALA A 135 -17.65 32.50 32.08
CA ALA A 135 -18.04 31.40 31.21
C ALA A 135 -17.78 31.83 29.77
N MET A 136 -16.87 31.12 29.10
CA MET A 136 -16.74 31.24 27.66
C MET A 136 -18.12 30.95 27.09
N PRO A 137 -18.71 31.83 26.26
CA PRO A 137 -19.95 31.48 25.60
C PRO A 137 -19.68 30.21 24.80
N ALA A 138 -20.45 29.17 25.08
CA ALA A 138 -20.43 27.95 24.28
C ALA A 138 -20.96 28.32 22.88
N LYS A 139 -20.05 28.77 22.01
CA LYS A 139 -20.27 28.64 20.58
C LYS A 139 -20.45 27.15 20.34
N ASN A 140 -21.62 26.77 19.83
CA ASN A 140 -21.80 25.47 19.22
C ASN A 140 -20.87 25.42 18.00
N GLU A 141 -19.61 25.04 18.21
CA GLU A 141 -18.75 24.60 17.14
C GLU A 141 -19.35 23.28 16.64
N SER A 142 -19.84 23.34 15.40
CA SER A 142 -20.97 22.52 14.96
C SER A 142 -20.54 21.09 14.64
N PHE A 143 -20.70 20.19 15.60
CA PHE A 143 -20.81 18.77 15.30
C PHE A 143 -22.02 18.54 14.38
N PRO A 144 -21.89 17.73 13.32
CA PRO A 144 -22.98 17.48 12.39
C PRO A 144 -24.14 16.81 13.13
N THR A 145 -25.36 17.25 12.83
CA THR A 145 -26.53 16.70 13.51
C THR A 145 -26.81 15.27 13.04
N ARG A 146 -27.44 14.42 13.88
CA ARG A 146 -27.83 13.06 13.45
C ARG A 146 -28.88 13.07 12.32
N GLU A 147 -29.56 14.18 12.13
CA GLU A 147 -30.47 14.43 11.01
C GLU A 147 -29.70 14.78 9.72
N GLU A 148 -28.74 15.69 9.79
CA GLU A 148 -27.84 16.03 8.67
C GLU A 148 -27.05 14.81 8.18
N VAL A 149 -26.49 14.01 9.10
CA VAL A 149 -25.81 12.74 8.75
C VAL A 149 -26.75 11.77 8.02
N ARG A 150 -28.02 11.70 8.44
CA ARG A 150 -29.03 10.88 7.76
C ARG A 150 -29.35 11.43 6.36
N GLU A 151 -29.58 12.73 6.21
CA GLU A 151 -29.85 13.33 4.89
C GLU A 151 -28.69 13.08 3.92
N VAL A 152 -27.45 13.23 4.40
CA VAL A 152 -26.23 12.96 3.62
C VAL A 152 -26.16 11.50 3.17
N ILE A 153 -26.36 10.54 4.08
CA ILE A 153 -26.32 9.10 3.74
C ILE A 153 -27.46 8.74 2.77
N ASP A 154 -28.67 9.21 3.03
CA ASP A 154 -29.84 8.95 2.19
C ASP A 154 -29.69 9.57 0.78
N LEU A 155 -29.07 10.74 0.67
CA LEU A 155 -28.73 11.38 -0.61
C LEU A 155 -27.70 10.55 -1.38
N VAL A 156 -26.55 10.26 -0.77
CA VAL A 156 -25.45 9.56 -1.47
C VAL A 156 -25.87 8.13 -1.84
N SER A 157 -26.64 7.44 -1.00
CA SER A 157 -27.16 6.09 -1.27
C SER A 157 -28.02 6.03 -2.54
N ARG A 158 -28.97 6.94 -2.69
CA ARG A 158 -29.85 6.99 -3.88
C ARG A 158 -29.07 7.31 -5.16
N GLU A 159 -28.16 8.27 -5.11
CA GLU A 159 -27.44 8.70 -6.32
C GLU A 159 -26.31 7.72 -6.70
N ALA A 160 -25.70 7.04 -5.72
CA ALA A 160 -24.78 5.94 -5.98
C ALA A 160 -25.49 4.75 -6.65
N ALA A 161 -26.69 4.36 -6.18
CA ALA A 161 -27.48 3.31 -6.81
C ALA A 161 -27.80 3.63 -8.28
N ARG A 162 -28.33 4.84 -8.56
CA ARG A 162 -28.60 5.30 -9.94
C ARG A 162 -27.35 5.34 -10.82
N TYR A 163 -26.21 5.76 -10.27
CA TYR A 163 -24.95 5.77 -11.00
C TYR A 163 -24.55 4.35 -11.42
N LEU A 164 -24.58 3.40 -10.49
CA LEU A 164 -24.27 1.99 -10.73
C LEU A 164 -25.22 1.35 -11.74
N GLU A 165 -26.53 1.59 -11.63
CA GLU A 165 -27.55 1.15 -12.58
C GLU A 165 -27.31 1.68 -14.01
N SER A 166 -26.67 2.83 -14.16
CA SER A 166 -26.39 3.43 -15.48
C SER A 166 -25.11 2.93 -16.16
N LEU A 167 -24.25 2.16 -15.47
CA LEU A 167 -22.90 1.86 -15.93
C LEU A 167 -22.82 1.11 -17.26
N ASP A 168 -23.79 0.25 -17.56
CA ASP A 168 -23.80 -0.56 -18.79
C ASP A 168 -23.91 0.28 -20.06
N ASP A 169 -24.59 1.42 -19.99
CA ASP A 169 -24.80 2.35 -21.11
C ASP A 169 -23.84 3.55 -21.11
N ARG A 170 -23.13 3.81 -20.00
CA ARG A 170 -22.17 4.93 -19.91
C ARG A 170 -20.93 4.68 -20.79
N PRO A 171 -20.43 5.71 -21.51
CA PRO A 171 -19.07 5.64 -22.06
C PRO A 171 -18.05 5.62 -20.92
N ALA A 172 -16.93 4.90 -21.11
CA ALA A 172 -15.87 4.78 -20.11
C ALA A 172 -15.34 6.15 -19.62
N ARG A 173 -15.29 7.15 -20.50
CA ARG A 173 -15.06 8.56 -20.17
C ARG A 173 -16.06 9.43 -20.92
N SER A 174 -16.73 10.32 -20.20
CA SER A 174 -17.63 11.32 -20.79
C SER A 174 -16.86 12.36 -21.61
N GLY A 175 -17.36 12.66 -22.82
CA GLY A 175 -16.87 13.81 -23.62
C GLY A 175 -17.15 15.17 -22.97
N ARG A 176 -18.03 15.23 -21.96
CA ARG A 176 -18.35 16.45 -21.20
C ARG A 176 -17.50 16.63 -19.93
N ALA A 177 -16.58 15.70 -19.63
CA ALA A 177 -15.89 15.66 -18.34
C ALA A 177 -15.18 16.97 -17.96
N GLU A 178 -14.43 17.60 -18.86
CA GLU A 178 -13.77 18.89 -18.55
C GLU A 178 -14.79 20.01 -18.32
N ALA A 179 -15.88 20.08 -19.09
CA ALA A 179 -16.93 21.07 -18.86
C ALA A 179 -17.63 20.86 -17.51
N ALA A 180 -17.87 19.61 -17.12
CA ALA A 180 -18.44 19.24 -15.83
C ALA A 180 -17.50 19.54 -14.65
N LEU A 181 -16.18 19.71 -14.87
CA LEU A 181 -15.25 20.12 -13.82
C LEU A 181 -15.17 21.63 -13.58
N GLN A 182 -15.70 22.48 -14.46
CA GLN A 182 -15.59 23.95 -14.30
C GLN A 182 -16.26 24.48 -13.01
N PRO A 183 -17.43 23.98 -12.55
CA PRO A 183 -18.05 24.44 -11.31
C PRO A 183 -17.24 24.18 -10.04
N PHE A 184 -16.22 23.31 -10.06
CA PHE A 184 -15.31 23.09 -8.93
C PHE A 184 -14.14 24.09 -8.91
N LYS A 185 -13.98 24.94 -9.93
CA LYS A 185 -12.87 25.91 -10.05
C LYS A 185 -13.24 27.24 -9.41
N GLU A 186 -13.50 27.21 -8.10
CA GLU A 186 -13.79 28.39 -7.28
C GLU A 186 -12.65 28.71 -6.28
N PRO A 187 -12.50 29.97 -5.83
CA PRO A 187 -11.63 30.30 -4.70
C PRO A 187 -12.10 29.63 -3.41
N MET A 188 -11.18 29.38 -2.47
CA MET A 188 -11.52 28.86 -1.13
C MET A 188 -12.53 29.80 -0.43
N PRO A 189 -13.74 29.34 -0.08
CA PRO A 189 -14.76 30.20 0.52
C PRO A 189 -14.48 30.44 2.01
N GLU A 190 -14.78 31.65 2.49
CA GLU A 190 -14.69 32.00 3.92
C GLU A 190 -15.76 31.30 4.78
N VAL A 191 -16.87 30.87 4.16
CA VAL A 191 -17.99 30.19 4.81
C VAL A 191 -18.32 28.93 4.01
N GLY A 192 -18.30 27.77 4.66
CA GLY A 192 -18.64 26.49 4.03
C GLY A 192 -20.12 26.42 3.62
N SER A 193 -20.40 25.78 2.49
CA SER A 193 -21.76 25.66 1.93
C SER A 193 -22.67 24.66 2.64
N GLY A 194 -22.11 23.79 3.51
CA GLY A 194 -22.81 22.71 4.19
C GLY A 194 -22.63 21.36 3.48
N ALA A 195 -22.69 20.25 4.24
CA ALA A 195 -22.39 18.91 3.71
C ALA A 195 -23.33 18.51 2.57
N VAL A 196 -24.63 18.77 2.74
CA VAL A 196 -25.67 18.47 1.75
C VAL A 196 -25.46 19.26 0.46
N GLN A 197 -25.13 20.54 0.55
CA GLN A 197 -24.95 21.43 -0.61
C GLN A 197 -23.68 21.04 -1.38
N ALA A 198 -22.57 20.79 -0.67
CA ALA A 198 -21.33 20.30 -1.26
C ALA A 198 -21.52 18.97 -1.99
N LEU A 199 -22.26 18.03 -1.40
CA LEU A 199 -22.59 16.76 -2.05
C LEU A 199 -23.51 16.93 -3.26
N ARG A 200 -24.51 17.83 -3.21
CA ARG A 200 -25.34 18.14 -4.38
C ARG A 200 -24.52 18.72 -5.53
N LEU A 201 -23.55 19.60 -5.26
CA LEU A 201 -22.60 20.10 -6.27
C LEU A 201 -21.75 18.97 -6.86
N LEU A 202 -21.24 18.07 -6.01
CA LEU A 202 -20.45 16.90 -6.43
C LEU A 202 -21.28 15.91 -7.28
N ILE A 203 -22.52 15.64 -6.89
CA ILE A 203 -23.43 14.73 -7.62
C ILE A 203 -23.79 15.31 -8.99
N ALA A 204 -24.19 16.59 -9.04
CA ALA A 204 -24.67 17.23 -10.26
C ALA A 204 -23.59 17.36 -11.36
N ASN A 205 -22.31 17.37 -10.98
CA ASN A 205 -21.19 17.65 -11.88
C ASN A 205 -20.16 16.51 -11.92
N GLY A 206 -19.77 15.99 -10.77
CA GLY A 206 -18.72 14.98 -10.62
C GLY A 206 -19.07 13.64 -11.28
N LEU A 207 -20.34 13.21 -11.27
CA LEU A 207 -20.74 11.95 -11.92
C LEU A 207 -20.58 11.98 -13.45
N ASP A 208 -20.66 13.16 -14.07
CA ASP A 208 -20.41 13.37 -15.51
C ASP A 208 -18.91 13.58 -15.83
N ALA A 209 -18.09 13.89 -14.82
CA ALA A 209 -16.63 13.91 -14.92
C ALA A 209 -15.96 12.56 -14.58
N ALA A 210 -16.65 11.71 -13.82
CA ALA A 210 -16.16 10.40 -13.39
C ALA A 210 -15.87 9.47 -14.58
N VAL A 211 -14.79 8.70 -14.46
CA VAL A 211 -14.49 7.57 -15.34
C VAL A 211 -15.38 6.40 -14.89
N ALA A 212 -16.13 5.82 -15.83
CA ALA A 212 -17.04 4.71 -15.58
C ALA A 212 -16.27 3.37 -15.49
N THR A 213 -15.28 3.30 -14.60
CA THR A 213 -14.30 2.19 -14.54
C THR A 213 -14.91 0.85 -14.18
N ALA A 214 -15.98 0.84 -13.37
CA ALA A 214 -16.73 -0.37 -13.05
C ALA A 214 -17.71 -0.82 -14.17
N GLY A 215 -17.86 -0.01 -15.23
CA GLY A 215 -18.74 -0.32 -16.36
C GLY A 215 -18.06 -1.19 -17.43
N PRO A 216 -18.83 -1.97 -18.21
CA PRO A 216 -18.32 -2.99 -19.15
C PRO A 216 -17.58 -2.43 -20.38
N ARG A 217 -17.32 -1.12 -20.42
CA ARG A 217 -16.69 -0.41 -21.54
C ARG A 217 -15.31 0.17 -21.18
N CYS A 218 -14.86 0.02 -19.94
CA CYS A 218 -13.55 0.50 -19.50
C CYS A 218 -12.51 -0.62 -19.55
N PHE A 219 -11.58 -0.53 -20.51
CA PHE A 219 -10.47 -1.49 -20.69
C PHE A 219 -9.10 -0.83 -20.44
N HIS A 220 -9.06 0.20 -19.58
CA HIS A 220 -7.91 1.09 -19.45
C HIS A 220 -7.18 0.88 -18.12
N PHE A 221 -5.86 0.66 -18.19
CA PHE A 221 -4.96 0.36 -17.07
C PHE A 221 -5.34 -0.90 -16.27
N VAL A 222 -4.50 -1.25 -15.30
CA VAL A 222 -4.82 -2.23 -14.25
C VAL A 222 -5.62 -1.50 -13.18
N ILE A 223 -6.95 -1.51 -13.28
CA ILE A 223 -7.85 -0.95 -12.27
C ILE A 223 -8.76 -2.06 -11.75
N GLY A 224 -8.78 -2.25 -10.43
CA GLY A 224 -9.61 -3.27 -9.79
C GLY A 224 -11.10 -2.94 -9.88
N GLY A 225 -11.92 -3.97 -10.09
CA GLY A 225 -13.37 -3.87 -9.97
C GLY A 225 -13.82 -4.03 -8.51
N THR A 226 -14.58 -3.06 -8.00
CA THR A 226 -15.18 -3.15 -6.65
C THR A 226 -16.30 -4.19 -6.66
N THR A 227 -16.21 -5.21 -5.80
CA THR A 227 -17.32 -6.17 -5.60
C THR A 227 -18.43 -5.53 -4.76
N PRO A 228 -19.70 -5.99 -4.86
CA PRO A 228 -20.77 -5.46 -4.00
C PRO A 228 -20.47 -5.59 -2.49
N ALA A 229 -19.76 -6.65 -2.09
CA ALA A 229 -19.32 -6.83 -0.71
C ALA A 229 -18.25 -5.81 -0.29
N ALA A 230 -17.27 -5.52 -1.17
CA ALA A 230 -16.26 -4.50 -0.91
C ALA A 230 -16.89 -3.10 -0.81
N LEU A 231 -17.80 -2.75 -1.73
CA LEU A 231 -18.52 -1.46 -1.69
C LEU A 231 -19.29 -1.27 -0.37
N GLY A 232 -20.02 -2.29 0.07
CA GLY A 232 -20.73 -2.25 1.36
C GLY A 232 -19.79 -2.19 2.56
N ALA A 233 -18.64 -2.87 2.50
CA ALA A 233 -17.62 -2.82 3.53
C ALA A 233 -16.95 -1.44 3.62
N ASP A 234 -16.62 -0.79 2.51
CA ASP A 234 -16.04 0.56 2.48
C ASP A 234 -16.97 1.60 3.11
N TRP A 235 -18.28 1.50 2.83
CA TRP A 235 -19.31 2.35 3.45
C TRP A 235 -19.40 2.15 4.95
N LEU A 236 -19.38 0.89 5.41
CA LEU A 236 -19.42 0.57 6.83
C LEU A 236 -18.13 0.97 7.54
N ALA A 237 -16.96 0.75 6.93
CA ALA A 237 -15.66 1.17 7.45
C ALA A 237 -15.60 2.70 7.65
N SER A 238 -16.07 3.46 6.66
CA SER A 238 -16.19 4.93 6.74
C SER A 238 -17.15 5.38 7.85
N ALA A 239 -18.23 4.64 8.11
CA ALA A 239 -19.19 4.94 9.17
C ALA A 239 -18.72 4.52 10.58
N LEU A 240 -17.81 3.54 10.67
CA LEU A 240 -17.23 3.07 11.93
C LEU A 240 -15.99 3.87 12.37
N ASP A 241 -15.31 4.54 11.43
CA ASP A 241 -14.17 5.46 11.65
C ASP A 241 -13.13 4.93 12.65
N GLN A 242 -12.60 3.74 12.36
CA GLN A 242 -11.74 2.98 13.28
C GLN A 242 -10.25 3.20 13.02
N MET A 243 -9.50 3.61 14.06
CA MET A 243 -8.04 3.68 13.99
C MET A 243 -7.41 2.30 14.20
N ALA A 244 -7.06 1.62 13.11
CA ALA A 244 -6.46 0.28 13.09
C ALA A 244 -4.96 0.23 13.49
N TYR A 245 -4.53 1.05 14.46
CA TYR A 245 -3.13 1.13 14.89
C TYR A 245 -2.73 0.02 15.88
N ALA A 246 -3.63 -0.36 16.79
CA ALA A 246 -3.37 -1.38 17.80
C ALA A 246 -4.68 -2.10 18.19
N TRP A 247 -4.56 -3.29 18.78
CA TRP A 247 -5.71 -4.07 19.27
C TRP A 247 -6.65 -3.25 20.17
N VAL A 248 -6.09 -2.42 21.07
CA VAL A 248 -6.88 -1.59 21.98
C VAL A 248 -7.65 -0.45 21.27
N SER A 249 -7.20 -0.01 20.09
CA SER A 249 -7.87 1.06 19.33
C SER A 249 -8.88 0.54 18.31
N SER A 250 -8.71 -0.69 17.78
CA SER A 250 -9.76 -1.39 17.04
C SER A 250 -9.55 -2.91 16.98
N PRO A 251 -10.16 -3.69 17.90
CA PRO A 251 -10.13 -5.15 17.86
C PRO A 251 -10.75 -5.72 16.56
N LEU A 252 -11.76 -5.02 16.02
CA LEU A 252 -12.44 -5.39 14.78
C LEU A 252 -11.48 -5.33 13.59
N ALA A 253 -10.81 -4.19 13.40
CA ALA A 253 -9.90 -4.01 12.27
C ALA A 253 -8.71 -4.97 12.35
N THR A 254 -8.06 -5.09 13.51
CA THR A 254 -6.93 -6.01 13.71
C THR A 254 -7.34 -7.46 13.42
N ARG A 255 -8.47 -7.95 13.95
CA ARG A 255 -8.85 -9.36 13.74
C ARG A 255 -9.31 -9.65 12.31
N LEU A 256 -9.94 -8.69 11.62
CA LEU A 256 -10.33 -8.85 10.22
C LEU A 256 -9.12 -8.80 9.28
N GLU A 257 -8.09 -8.00 9.59
CA GLU A 257 -6.83 -8.02 8.85
C GLU A 257 -6.14 -9.39 8.97
N GLU A 258 -5.98 -9.92 10.20
CA GLU A 258 -5.42 -11.26 10.44
C GLU A 258 -6.14 -12.35 9.62
N ILE A 259 -7.47 -12.41 9.69
CA ILE A 259 -8.29 -13.39 8.95
C ILE A 259 -8.14 -13.22 7.44
N SER A 260 -8.05 -11.97 6.94
CA SER A 260 -7.88 -11.70 5.52
C SER A 260 -6.50 -12.13 5.01
N LEU A 261 -5.45 -11.89 5.80
CA LEU A 261 -4.09 -12.37 5.51
C LEU A 261 -4.03 -13.91 5.54
N GLU A 262 -4.68 -14.54 6.52
CA GLU A 262 -4.83 -16.00 6.62
C GLU A 262 -5.50 -16.60 5.37
N TRP A 263 -6.54 -15.97 4.83
CA TRP A 263 -7.21 -16.40 3.59
C TRP A 263 -6.36 -16.17 2.34
N LEU A 264 -5.64 -15.05 2.25
CA LEU A 264 -4.71 -14.78 1.13
C LEU A 264 -3.56 -15.79 1.12
N GLN A 265 -3.02 -16.15 2.28
CA GLN A 265 -2.00 -17.19 2.38
C GLN A 265 -2.50 -18.53 1.85
N GLU A 266 -3.73 -18.94 2.20
CA GLU A 266 -4.34 -20.16 1.69
C GLU A 266 -4.60 -20.10 0.18
N LEU A 267 -5.11 -18.97 -0.33
CA LEU A 267 -5.41 -18.76 -1.74
C LEU A 267 -4.16 -18.88 -2.63
N PHE A 268 -3.02 -18.35 -2.17
CA PHE A 268 -1.75 -18.36 -2.90
C PHE A 268 -0.80 -19.51 -2.50
N GLY A 269 -1.22 -20.42 -1.59
CA GLY A 269 -0.38 -21.53 -1.13
C GLY A 269 0.86 -21.11 -0.34
N ILE A 270 0.84 -19.91 0.27
CA ILE A 270 1.94 -19.35 1.06
C ILE A 270 1.98 -20.05 2.44
N PRO A 271 3.16 -20.39 2.99
CA PRO A 271 3.26 -21.04 4.29
C PRO A 271 2.65 -20.21 5.42
N ARG A 272 1.80 -20.83 6.26
CA ARG A 272 1.17 -20.19 7.44
C ARG A 272 2.16 -19.65 8.49
N SER A 273 3.45 -19.99 8.40
CA SER A 273 4.52 -19.44 9.24
C SER A 273 5.04 -18.09 8.74
N TRP A 274 4.65 -17.65 7.55
CA TRP A 274 4.99 -16.33 7.02
C TRP A 274 4.00 -15.30 7.59
N GLN A 275 4.50 -14.10 7.84
CA GLN A 275 3.69 -12.97 8.29
C GLN A 275 3.38 -12.05 7.10
N GLY A 276 2.32 -11.25 7.23
CA GLY A 276 1.94 -10.24 6.25
C GLY A 276 1.37 -9.02 6.97
N VAL A 277 1.15 -7.96 6.20
CA VAL A 277 0.50 -6.72 6.64
C VAL A 277 -0.24 -6.14 5.46
N MET A 278 -1.43 -5.59 5.69
CA MET A 278 -2.15 -4.88 4.63
C MET A 278 -1.46 -3.54 4.34
N THR A 279 -1.46 -3.13 3.08
CA THR A 279 -0.94 -1.82 2.66
C THR A 279 -1.95 -1.14 1.76
N THR A 280 -1.82 0.18 1.58
CA THR A 280 -2.72 0.98 0.74
C THR A 280 -2.63 0.66 -0.77
N GLY A 281 -1.72 -0.23 -1.18
CA GLY A 281 -1.58 -0.70 -2.55
C GLY A 281 -0.15 -1.13 -2.88
N ALA A 282 0.05 -1.70 -4.08
CA ALA A 282 1.31 -2.31 -4.51
C ALA A 282 2.56 -1.42 -4.34
N THR A 283 2.45 -0.09 -4.54
CA THR A 283 3.60 0.81 -4.30
C THR A 283 4.06 0.81 -2.84
N MET A 284 3.14 0.72 -1.87
CA MET A 284 3.49 0.63 -0.46
C MET A 284 3.92 -0.79 -0.06
N ALA A 285 3.34 -1.83 -0.67
CA ALA A 285 3.84 -3.20 -0.52
C ALA A 285 5.32 -3.29 -0.95
N ASN A 286 5.66 -2.81 -2.15
CA ASN A 286 7.04 -2.83 -2.67
C ASN A 286 7.98 -1.99 -1.80
N PHE A 287 7.53 -0.83 -1.32
CA PHE A 287 8.29 0.00 -0.37
C PHE A 287 8.57 -0.74 0.95
N THR A 288 7.56 -1.39 1.54
CA THR A 288 7.71 -2.16 2.79
C THR A 288 8.62 -3.38 2.60
N CYS A 289 8.46 -4.13 1.49
CA CYS A 289 9.33 -5.25 1.16
C CYS A 289 10.79 -4.82 0.95
N LEU A 290 11.03 -3.71 0.23
CA LEU A 290 12.37 -3.15 0.07
C LEU A 290 12.94 -2.58 1.37
N ALA A 291 12.11 -2.03 2.26
CA ALA A 291 12.56 -1.58 3.59
C ALA A 291 13.02 -2.76 4.46
N ALA A 292 12.28 -3.88 4.43
CA ALA A 292 12.66 -5.13 5.10
C ALA A 292 13.93 -5.75 4.49
N ALA A 293 14.02 -5.81 3.16
CA ALA A 293 15.20 -6.29 2.44
C ALA A 293 16.43 -5.41 2.73
N ARG A 294 16.25 -4.09 2.90
CA ARG A 294 17.30 -3.16 3.31
C ARG A 294 17.81 -3.45 4.72
N GLN A 295 16.92 -3.72 5.67
CA GLN A 295 17.32 -4.12 7.02
C GLN A 295 18.11 -5.45 6.98
N TRP A 296 17.56 -6.48 6.35
CA TRP A 296 18.19 -7.79 6.17
C TRP A 296 19.59 -7.69 5.56
N TYR A 297 19.79 -6.82 4.57
CA TYR A 297 21.08 -6.61 3.93
C TYR A 297 22.11 -6.05 4.91
N GLY A 298 21.70 -5.13 5.78
CA GLY A 298 22.55 -4.63 6.87
C GLY A 298 22.84 -5.69 7.92
N ASP A 299 21.83 -6.46 8.34
CA ASP A 299 21.99 -7.55 9.30
C ASP A 299 23.00 -8.60 8.79
N ARG A 300 22.97 -8.92 7.48
CA ARG A 300 23.96 -9.78 6.80
C ARG A 300 25.39 -9.23 6.81
N LEU A 301 25.57 -7.93 6.99
CA LEU A 301 26.85 -7.25 7.14
C LEU A 301 27.17 -6.85 8.59
N GLY A 302 26.32 -7.23 9.55
CA GLY A 302 26.49 -6.90 10.97
C GLY A 302 26.19 -5.44 11.32
N SER A 303 25.38 -4.73 10.53
CA SER A 303 24.97 -3.34 10.79
C SER A 303 23.45 -3.20 10.82
N ASP A 304 22.90 -2.73 11.94
CA ASP A 304 21.50 -2.31 12.01
C ASP A 304 21.31 -1.00 11.21
N VAL A 305 20.56 -1.07 10.11
CA VAL A 305 20.34 0.07 9.21
C VAL A 305 19.33 1.07 9.78
N ALA A 306 18.41 0.63 10.63
CA ALA A 306 17.43 1.50 11.28
C ALA A 306 18.11 2.41 12.31
N GLU A 307 19.07 1.87 13.07
CA GLU A 307 19.85 2.61 14.07
C GLU A 307 21.01 3.41 13.44
N ASN A 308 21.86 2.75 12.65
CA ASN A 308 23.11 3.37 12.15
C ASN A 308 22.94 4.16 10.84
N GLY A 309 21.78 4.04 10.19
CA GLY A 309 21.50 4.64 8.89
C GLY A 309 22.28 4.01 7.72
N LEU A 310 21.90 4.41 6.50
CA LEU A 310 22.46 3.84 5.27
C LEU A 310 23.96 4.09 5.04
N MET A 311 24.54 5.12 5.66
CA MET A 311 25.98 5.40 5.56
C MET A 311 26.85 4.34 6.25
N SER A 312 26.24 3.44 7.03
CA SER A 312 26.92 2.27 7.61
C SER A 312 27.13 1.12 6.62
N LEU A 313 26.47 1.14 5.45
CA LEU A 313 26.53 0.07 4.46
C LEU A 313 27.49 0.39 3.30
N PRO A 314 28.18 -0.61 2.73
CA PRO A 314 28.63 -0.51 1.34
C PRO A 314 27.40 -0.40 0.42
N GLY A 315 27.57 0.26 -0.73
CA GLY A 315 26.50 0.49 -1.69
C GLY A 315 25.73 -0.80 -2.01
N MET A 316 24.41 -0.76 -1.89
CA MET A 316 23.57 -1.95 -1.98
C MET A 316 23.44 -2.43 -3.42
N CYS A 317 23.40 -3.75 -3.62
CA CYS A 317 23.19 -4.34 -4.94
C CYS A 317 21.76 -4.89 -5.06
N VAL A 318 21.01 -4.35 -6.03
CA VAL A 318 19.63 -4.74 -6.34
C VAL A 318 19.56 -5.16 -7.80
N TYR A 319 18.93 -6.30 -8.08
CA TYR A 319 18.77 -6.87 -9.42
C TYR A 319 17.29 -6.92 -9.82
N SER A 320 17.01 -6.74 -11.11
CA SER A 320 15.67 -7.00 -11.69
C SER A 320 15.77 -7.35 -13.17
N SER A 321 14.66 -7.82 -13.75
CA SER A 321 14.45 -7.80 -15.20
C SER A 321 14.19 -6.37 -15.72
N GLY A 322 13.92 -6.26 -17.02
CA GLY A 322 13.42 -5.04 -17.65
C GLY A 322 11.96 -4.72 -17.31
N LEU A 323 11.19 -5.74 -16.86
CA LEU A 323 9.76 -5.67 -16.54
C LEU A 323 9.44 -4.87 -15.27
N ILE A 324 10.47 -4.45 -14.51
CA ILE A 324 10.35 -3.79 -13.21
C ILE A 324 9.42 -2.56 -13.24
N HIS A 325 8.46 -2.53 -12.31
CA HIS A 325 7.50 -1.45 -12.25
C HIS A 325 8.16 -0.13 -11.74
N PRO A 326 7.77 1.05 -12.25
CA PRO A 326 8.34 2.33 -11.80
C PRO A 326 8.18 2.61 -10.30
N SER A 327 7.24 1.95 -9.59
CA SER A 327 7.12 2.06 -8.13
C SER A 327 8.33 1.52 -7.37
N ASP A 328 8.99 0.47 -7.87
CA ASP A 328 10.19 -0.10 -7.25
C ASP A 328 11.37 0.86 -7.36
N VAL A 329 11.58 1.42 -8.56
CA VAL A 329 12.59 2.45 -8.80
C VAL A 329 12.31 3.73 -7.98
N LYS A 330 11.03 4.05 -7.73
CA LYS A 330 10.63 5.12 -6.81
C LYS A 330 10.96 4.75 -5.35
N ALA A 331 10.63 3.54 -4.91
CA ALA A 331 10.87 3.04 -3.55
C ALA A 331 12.37 3.00 -3.21
N LEU A 332 13.23 2.51 -4.11
CA LEU A 332 14.70 2.55 -3.95
C LEU A 332 15.22 3.99 -3.73
N GLY A 333 14.64 4.96 -4.43
CA GLY A 333 14.95 6.38 -4.22
C GLY A 333 14.46 6.90 -2.86
N MET A 334 13.21 6.60 -2.50
CA MET A 334 12.60 7.03 -1.23
C MET A 334 13.27 6.41 0.01
N LEU A 335 13.73 5.17 -0.08
CA LEU A 335 14.43 4.45 1.00
C LEU A 335 15.89 4.89 1.17
N GLY A 336 16.39 5.78 0.30
CA GLY A 336 17.78 6.26 0.30
C GLY A 336 18.79 5.31 -0.33
N MET A 337 18.37 4.10 -0.76
CA MET A 337 19.24 3.11 -1.42
C MET A 337 19.79 3.61 -2.76
N GLY A 338 19.10 4.59 -3.36
CA GLY A 338 19.50 5.26 -4.60
C GLY A 338 19.11 4.44 -5.83
N ARG A 339 18.62 5.13 -6.87
CA ARG A 339 18.18 4.46 -8.11
C ARG A 339 19.30 3.76 -8.88
N SER A 340 20.55 4.14 -8.63
CA SER A 340 21.77 3.53 -9.18
C SER A 340 22.19 2.23 -8.49
N SER A 341 21.52 1.82 -7.39
CA SER A 341 21.71 0.47 -6.82
C SER A 341 21.10 -0.64 -7.68
N LEU A 342 20.20 -0.28 -8.60
CA LEU A 342 19.50 -1.21 -9.48
C LEU A 342 20.32 -1.54 -10.72
N THR A 343 20.71 -2.81 -10.83
CA THR A 343 21.25 -3.44 -12.03
C THR A 343 20.13 -4.20 -12.73
N ARG A 344 19.88 -3.93 -14.01
CA ARG A 344 18.90 -4.68 -14.81
C ARG A 344 19.59 -5.82 -15.56
N CYS A 345 19.23 -7.04 -15.22
CA CYS A 345 19.62 -8.26 -15.91
C CYS A 345 18.51 -8.61 -16.91
N SER A 346 18.52 -7.93 -18.06
CA SER A 346 17.47 -8.02 -19.08
C SER A 346 17.95 -8.75 -20.33
N ALA A 347 17.17 -9.70 -20.80
CA ALA A 347 17.27 -10.30 -22.13
C ALA A 347 16.11 -9.83 -23.02
N GLY A 348 16.23 -10.10 -24.33
CA GLY A 348 15.18 -9.84 -25.32
C GLY A 348 14.84 -8.36 -25.54
N GLU A 349 13.87 -8.12 -26.44
CA GLU A 349 13.30 -6.78 -26.64
C GLU A 349 12.21 -6.47 -25.59
N ALA A 350 11.56 -7.50 -25.06
CA ALA A 350 10.54 -7.41 -24.03
C ALA A 350 11.13 -7.11 -22.64
N GLY A 351 12.42 -7.41 -22.44
CA GLY A 351 13.13 -7.16 -21.18
C GLY A 351 12.94 -8.28 -20.15
N GLU A 352 12.80 -9.54 -20.59
CA GLU A 352 12.71 -10.70 -19.70
C GLU A 352 13.95 -10.83 -18.78
N PHE A 353 13.84 -11.56 -17.68
CA PHE A 353 14.97 -11.74 -16.76
C PHE A 353 16.07 -12.63 -17.37
N ASP A 354 17.27 -12.07 -17.55
CA ASP A 354 18.47 -12.83 -17.92
C ASP A 354 19.06 -13.52 -16.68
N LEU A 355 18.71 -14.80 -16.51
CA LEU A 355 19.22 -15.65 -15.43
C LEU A 355 20.73 -15.87 -15.49
N ALA A 356 21.33 -15.93 -16.68
CA ALA A 356 22.77 -16.17 -16.84
C ALA A 356 23.58 -14.91 -16.48
N ALA A 357 23.09 -13.72 -16.88
CA ALA A 357 23.67 -12.45 -16.45
C ALA A 357 23.52 -12.23 -14.94
N LEU A 358 22.40 -12.65 -14.34
CA LEU A 358 22.21 -12.61 -12.89
C LEU A 358 23.21 -13.52 -12.16
N GLU A 359 23.27 -14.81 -12.53
CA GLU A 359 24.15 -15.79 -11.91
C GLU A 359 25.64 -15.37 -12.02
N ALA A 360 26.05 -14.88 -13.20
CA ALA A 360 27.40 -14.34 -13.40
C ALA A 360 27.68 -13.13 -12.48
N SER A 361 26.69 -12.24 -12.31
CA SER A 361 26.80 -11.08 -11.42
C SER A 361 26.90 -11.49 -9.95
N LEU A 362 26.07 -12.44 -9.49
CA LEU A 362 26.09 -12.96 -8.12
C LEU A 362 27.43 -13.66 -7.79
N LYS A 363 27.97 -14.45 -8.72
CA LYS A 363 29.29 -15.08 -8.57
C LYS A 363 30.43 -14.05 -8.40
N LEU A 364 30.36 -12.92 -9.09
CA LEU A 364 31.33 -11.82 -8.91
C LEU A 364 31.23 -11.14 -7.54
N ARG A 365 30.05 -11.18 -6.90
CA ARG A 365 29.81 -10.64 -5.54
C ARG A 365 30.30 -11.56 -4.41
N LYS A 366 30.73 -12.79 -4.70
CA LYS A 366 31.42 -13.70 -3.74
C LYS A 366 30.67 -13.92 -2.41
N GLY A 367 29.34 -13.97 -2.44
CA GLY A 367 28.48 -14.15 -1.26
C GLY A 367 28.21 -12.86 -0.46
N GLU A 368 28.56 -11.68 -0.97
CA GLU A 368 27.97 -10.43 -0.44
C GLU A 368 26.45 -10.43 -0.65
N PRO A 369 25.66 -9.93 0.33
CA PRO A 369 24.21 -9.89 0.22
C PRO A 369 23.78 -9.12 -1.02
N SER A 370 22.65 -9.56 -1.59
CA SER A 370 22.08 -9.03 -2.83
C SER A 370 20.56 -9.10 -2.74
N ILE A 371 19.85 -8.17 -3.38
CA ILE A 371 18.39 -8.13 -3.41
C ILE A 371 17.94 -8.40 -4.85
N ILE A 372 16.97 -9.30 -5.04
CA ILE A 372 16.38 -9.58 -6.35
C ILE A 372 14.91 -9.15 -6.33
N LEU A 373 14.50 -8.37 -7.33
CA LEU A 373 13.13 -7.96 -7.56
C LEU A 373 12.58 -8.71 -8.76
N ALA A 374 11.65 -9.64 -8.50
CA ALA A 374 10.97 -10.45 -9.51
C ALA A 374 9.55 -9.93 -9.72
N VAL A 375 9.12 -9.84 -10.99
CA VAL A 375 7.83 -9.31 -11.40
C VAL A 375 6.86 -10.44 -11.73
N ALA A 376 5.67 -10.39 -11.15
CA ALA A 376 4.60 -11.35 -11.34
C ALA A 376 3.41 -10.70 -12.05
N GLY A 377 3.46 -10.61 -13.39
CA GLY A 377 2.45 -9.92 -14.20
C GLY A 377 2.69 -8.42 -14.26
N GLU A 378 3.59 -7.97 -15.15
CA GLU A 378 3.75 -6.54 -15.42
C GLU A 378 2.48 -5.95 -16.11
N PRO A 379 2.19 -4.65 -15.93
CA PRO A 379 0.86 -4.10 -16.21
C PRO A 379 0.54 -3.82 -17.69
N ASN A 380 1.47 -4.02 -18.63
CA ASN A 380 1.28 -3.69 -20.05
C ASN A 380 0.96 -4.92 -20.90
N ALA A 381 1.69 -6.03 -20.74
CA ALA A 381 1.52 -7.27 -21.51
C ALA A 381 1.28 -8.51 -20.62
N GLY A 382 1.26 -8.36 -19.29
CA GLY A 382 1.03 -9.46 -18.35
C GLY A 382 2.20 -10.43 -18.21
N MET A 383 3.43 -10.03 -18.57
CA MET A 383 4.61 -10.91 -18.51
C MET A 383 5.06 -11.20 -17.07
N PHE A 384 5.70 -12.37 -16.89
CA PHE A 384 6.20 -12.87 -15.60
C PHE A 384 7.69 -13.17 -15.70
N ASP A 385 8.43 -12.82 -14.64
CA ASP A 385 9.78 -13.31 -14.44
C ASP A 385 9.77 -14.79 -14.00
N PRO A 386 10.86 -15.56 -14.23
CA PRO A 386 10.97 -16.97 -13.83
C PRO A 386 11.22 -17.11 -12.31
N ILE A 387 10.22 -16.75 -11.50
CA ILE A 387 10.30 -16.63 -10.02
C ILE A 387 10.91 -17.87 -9.34
N ALA A 388 10.58 -19.08 -9.79
CA ALA A 388 11.13 -20.30 -9.20
C ALA A 388 12.66 -20.39 -9.39
N ALA A 389 13.17 -20.13 -10.59
CA ALA A 389 14.60 -20.14 -10.88
C ALA A 389 15.34 -18.98 -10.17
N LEU A 390 14.69 -17.82 -10.04
CA LEU A 390 15.21 -16.70 -9.25
C LEU A 390 15.31 -17.03 -7.76
N ALA A 391 14.36 -17.78 -7.22
CA ALA A 391 14.37 -18.24 -5.83
C ALA A 391 15.47 -19.29 -5.59
N ASP A 392 15.68 -20.22 -6.54
CA ASP A 392 16.78 -21.20 -6.47
C ASP A 392 18.15 -20.48 -6.48
N LEU A 393 18.38 -19.53 -7.39
CA LEU A 393 19.59 -18.70 -7.42
C LEU A 393 19.79 -17.86 -6.14
N ALA A 394 18.71 -17.34 -5.56
CA ALA A 394 18.73 -16.59 -4.30
C ALA A 394 18.99 -17.47 -3.06
N ALA A 395 18.91 -18.80 -3.20
CA ALA A 395 19.25 -19.76 -2.14
C ALA A 395 20.67 -20.33 -2.30
N GLU A 396 21.24 -20.31 -3.50
CA GLU A 396 22.62 -20.72 -3.79
C GLU A 396 23.66 -19.65 -3.39
N HIS A 397 23.30 -18.36 -3.48
CA HIS A 397 24.18 -17.20 -3.30
C HIS A 397 23.94 -16.40 -2.00
#